data_AF-A0A820AUM6-F1
#
_entry.id   AF-A0A820AUM6-F1
#
_cell.length_a   1.000
_cell.length_b   1.000
_cell.length_c   1.000
_cell.angle_alpha   90.00
_cell.angle_beta   90.00
_cell.angle_gamma   90.00
#
_symmetry.space_group_name_H-M   'P 1'
#
loop_
_entity.id
_entity.type
_entity.pdbx_description
1 polymer ?
#
loop_
_entity_poly.entity_id
_entity_poly.type
_entity_poly.pdbx_seq_one_letter_code
_entity_poly.pdbx_strand_id
1 'polypeptide(L)'
;GGEALYLTRQSPPLVRTIKIALKDHAAVQKDRTIASFLIDLFSISESNPLAGFLPIFGPTWIFLYGSPREYTINKDQDDLGERIGEGICYKGRLLMEIECHPISGEHTSNLNVQKESGIQFPDVHIFPMKRTFILFGGIFDVTMIDKAFGNTAICFELSMGSSGYLNPQQLTTHQSVSSVTRPYPRSPIDNNAQHFRLPIDLQKPILFTKYIFHDYRYRMNLSNRLKHASEHMLKLIREFESNVNSKVSNDILLQQYRKMEEYIHTLPCGCSQMKATDNNLDIMGLVHATLSETLNFPKTNLRMNILDEKRRKKILHNLESLKIWISKEVDFDESKLYETVKELYKIARALRQLAIDAQPSLPDIFLWMICDSKRVAYARIPPEDILFSLCEGDKGLHNGRIQTLFLQTPRTTDKPIKSSTNAKIQIYLWLGTEEQEINIFKQLPGGFDMPPLPLPVDIKYIRYNKRSFYELRCHCYKARSLIAADETGFSDPYLSITAGNETQTTPILKESLCPQWNITLVFRNLIHVGNRETAEETIGNVVVECYDYDDVIIRFFIIELRSWQNFKFLD
;
A
#
# COMPACT_ATOMS: atom_id res chain seq x y z
N GLY A 1 17.78 10.27 -30.56
CA GLY A 1 18.81 9.63 -29.73
C GLY A 1 18.58 9.99 -28.29
N GLY A 2 19.07 9.19 -27.35
CA GLY A 2 19.09 9.54 -25.94
C GLY A 2 20.07 10.68 -25.65
N GLU A 3 20.06 11.15 -24.40
CA GLU A 3 21.01 12.13 -23.87
C GLU A 3 21.68 11.54 -22.63
N ALA A 4 22.98 11.77 -22.46
CA ALA A 4 23.73 11.45 -21.26
C ALA A 4 24.25 12.74 -20.60
N LEU A 5 24.23 12.75 -19.26
CA LEU A 5 24.76 13.82 -18.43
C LEU A 5 25.85 13.26 -17.52
N TYR A 6 27.06 13.77 -17.64
CA TYR A 6 28.19 13.37 -16.80
C TYR A 6 28.41 14.39 -15.68
N LEU A 7 28.40 13.88 -14.44
CA LEU A 7 28.49 14.67 -13.21
C LEU A 7 29.72 14.22 -12.41
N THR A 8 30.70 15.11 -12.25
CA THR A 8 31.86 14.86 -11.37
C THR A 8 31.55 15.34 -9.96
N ARG A 9 31.59 14.45 -8.96
CA ARG A 9 31.37 14.78 -7.54
C ARG A 9 32.37 14.06 -6.65
N GLN A 10 32.73 14.70 -5.53
CA GLN A 10 33.53 14.07 -4.48
C GLN A 10 32.71 12.97 -3.77
N SER A 11 33.39 11.88 -3.41
CA SER A 11 32.85 10.76 -2.64
C SER A 11 33.46 10.77 -1.23
N PRO A 12 32.69 10.53 -0.15
CA PRO A 12 31.26 10.25 -0.14
C PRO A 12 30.42 11.51 -0.43
N PRO A 13 29.31 11.40 -1.19
CA PRO A 13 28.46 12.56 -1.46
C PRO A 13 27.77 13.00 -0.17
N LEU A 14 27.86 14.31 0.15
CA LEU A 14 27.07 14.94 1.22
C LEU A 14 25.56 14.98 0.89
N VAL A 15 25.20 14.72 -0.36
CA VAL A 15 23.83 14.73 -0.88
C VAL A 15 23.29 13.30 -0.88
N ARG A 16 22.09 13.12 -0.31
CA ARG A 16 21.44 11.80 -0.19
C ARG A 16 20.54 11.43 -1.38
N THR A 17 20.07 12.42 -2.15
CA THR A 17 19.02 12.19 -3.15
C THR A 17 19.31 12.86 -4.48
N ILE A 18 19.01 12.17 -5.58
CA ILE A 18 18.95 12.76 -6.93
C ILE A 18 17.49 13.11 -7.23
N LYS A 19 17.24 14.38 -7.63
CA LYS A 19 15.92 14.85 -8.11
C LYS A 19 15.94 14.97 -9.62
N ILE A 20 15.09 14.20 -10.28
CA ILE A 20 14.80 14.32 -11.70
C ILE A 20 13.51 15.14 -11.84
N ALA A 21 13.57 16.24 -12.58
CA ALA A 21 12.42 17.12 -12.78
C ALA A 21 12.13 17.26 -14.28
N LEU A 22 10.91 16.90 -14.68
CA LEU A 22 10.40 17.15 -16.02
C LEU A 22 9.84 18.56 -16.06
N LYS A 23 10.34 19.40 -16.97
CA LYS A 23 9.93 20.81 -17.09
C LYS A 23 9.27 21.10 -18.44
N ASP A 24 8.28 21.96 -18.42
CA ASP A 24 7.70 22.59 -19.60
C ASP A 24 8.46 23.89 -19.87
N HIS A 25 8.93 24.07 -21.11
CA HIS A 25 9.64 25.27 -21.49
C HIS A 25 8.64 26.35 -21.89
N ALA A 26 8.68 27.49 -21.19
CA ALA A 26 7.88 28.66 -21.55
C ALA A 26 8.79 29.75 -22.10
N ALA A 27 8.59 30.15 -23.36
CA ALA A 27 9.44 31.15 -24.03
C ALA A 27 9.50 32.52 -23.31
N VAL A 28 8.52 32.83 -22.47
CA VAL A 28 8.34 34.14 -21.81
C VAL A 28 8.34 34.03 -20.27
N GLN A 29 8.25 32.82 -19.70
CA GLN A 29 8.17 32.59 -18.25
C GLN A 29 9.27 31.61 -17.81
N LYS A 30 9.55 31.54 -16.51
CA LYS A 30 10.45 30.51 -15.95
C LYS A 30 9.88 29.12 -16.27
N ASP A 31 10.74 28.20 -16.68
CA ASP A 31 10.36 26.81 -16.94
C ASP A 31 9.56 26.22 -15.78
N ARG A 32 8.39 25.65 -16.10
CA ARG A 32 7.43 25.12 -15.13
C ARG A 32 7.74 23.64 -14.87
N THR A 33 7.88 23.22 -13.62
CA THR A 33 8.08 21.79 -13.33
C THR A 33 6.74 21.05 -13.43
N ILE A 34 6.64 20.10 -14.37
CA ILE A 34 5.43 19.30 -14.60
C ILE A 34 5.35 18.11 -13.63
N ALA A 35 6.49 17.48 -13.38
CA ALA A 35 6.61 16.28 -12.55
C ALA A 35 8.03 16.14 -12.01
N SER A 36 8.19 15.39 -10.91
CA SER A 36 9.52 15.02 -10.45
C SER A 36 9.57 13.62 -9.84
N PHE A 37 10.77 13.06 -9.82
CA PHE A 37 11.09 11.75 -9.27
C PHE A 37 12.35 11.87 -8.41
N LEU A 38 12.37 11.16 -7.28
CA LEU A 38 13.52 11.09 -6.40
C LEU A 38 14.14 9.71 -6.42
N ILE A 39 15.46 9.69 -6.35
CA ILE A 39 16.25 8.49 -6.10
C ILE A 39 17.06 8.71 -4.83
N ASP A 40 16.87 7.87 -3.82
CA ASP A 40 17.75 7.82 -2.63
C ASP A 40 19.02 7.06 -3.01
N LEU A 41 20.19 7.70 -2.91
CA LEU A 41 21.47 7.10 -3.26
C LEU A 41 21.77 5.84 -2.42
N PHE A 42 21.30 5.75 -1.18
CA PHE A 42 21.47 4.55 -0.36
C PHE A 42 20.62 3.36 -0.83
N SER A 43 19.56 3.61 -1.59
CA SER A 43 18.74 2.55 -2.18
C SER A 43 19.40 1.92 -3.41
N ILE A 44 20.34 2.64 -4.03
CA ILE A 44 21.03 2.24 -5.27
C ILE A 44 22.54 2.03 -5.09
N SER A 45 23.02 1.96 -3.85
CA SER A 45 24.44 1.70 -3.51
C SER A 45 24.56 0.82 -2.26
N GLU A 46 25.76 0.29 -2.03
CA GLU A 46 26.12 -0.43 -0.82
C GLU A 46 27.55 -0.06 -0.39
N SER A 47 27.71 0.30 0.88
CA SER A 47 28.99 0.72 1.48
C SER A 47 29.75 -0.44 2.12
N ASN A 48 29.10 -1.59 2.33
CA ASN A 48 29.70 -2.77 2.92
C ASN A 48 30.90 -3.26 2.08
N PRO A 49 32.09 -3.52 2.66
CA PRO A 49 33.27 -3.96 1.91
C PRO A 49 33.11 -5.28 1.12
N LEU A 50 32.25 -6.20 1.57
CA LEU A 50 32.06 -7.52 0.95
C LEU A 50 31.02 -7.53 -0.18
N ALA A 51 29.98 -6.69 -0.06
CA ALA A 51 28.86 -6.62 -1.00
C ALA A 51 28.71 -5.24 -1.65
N GLY A 52 29.71 -4.38 -1.49
CA GLY A 52 29.68 -2.97 -1.82
C GLY A 52 29.58 -2.71 -3.32
N PHE A 53 28.88 -1.64 -3.66
CA PHE A 53 28.82 -1.13 -5.02
C PHE A 53 28.51 0.36 -5.01
N LEU A 54 29.10 1.07 -5.96
CA LEU A 54 28.82 2.49 -6.21
C LEU A 54 27.37 2.66 -6.68
N PRO A 55 26.80 3.88 -6.63
CA PRO A 55 25.46 4.16 -7.13
C PRO A 55 25.26 3.67 -8.57
N ILE A 56 24.37 2.70 -8.77
CA ILE A 56 24.00 2.14 -10.07
C ILE A 56 22.48 2.03 -10.13
N PHE A 57 21.85 2.45 -11.22
CA PHE A 57 20.39 2.39 -11.40
C PHE A 57 20.05 2.09 -12.85
N GLY A 58 19.05 1.25 -13.11
CA GLY A 58 18.60 0.98 -14.47
C GLY A 58 19.51 0.06 -15.29
N PRO A 59 19.32 0.01 -16.63
CA PRO A 59 18.32 0.77 -17.37
C PRO A 59 16.90 0.33 -16.98
N THR A 60 16.04 1.28 -16.61
CA THR A 60 14.67 0.97 -16.19
C THR A 60 13.71 2.14 -16.37
N TRP A 61 12.41 1.86 -16.42
CA TRP A 61 11.38 2.89 -16.54
C TRP A 61 11.07 3.46 -15.16
N ILE A 62 11.18 4.78 -14.99
CA ILE A 62 10.64 5.51 -13.85
C ILE A 62 9.30 6.14 -14.21
N PHE A 63 8.40 6.26 -13.23
CA PHE A 63 7.07 6.84 -13.41
C PHE A 63 7.04 8.23 -12.78
N LEU A 64 6.59 9.21 -13.56
CA LEU A 64 6.59 10.61 -13.18
C LEU A 64 5.19 11.03 -12.76
N TYR A 65 5.09 11.67 -11.60
CA TYR A 65 3.83 12.19 -11.07
C TYR A 65 3.91 13.70 -10.83
N GLY A 66 2.78 14.39 -11.01
CA GLY A 66 2.65 15.83 -10.79
C GLY A 66 1.22 16.23 -10.43
N SER A 67 0.91 17.52 -10.54
CA SER A 67 -0.42 18.08 -10.26
C SER A 67 -1.49 17.55 -11.23
N PRO A 68 -2.74 17.28 -10.81
CA PRO A 68 -3.81 16.92 -11.75
C PRO A 68 -4.13 18.08 -12.71
N ARG A 69 -4.64 17.77 -13.91
CA ARG A 69 -4.87 18.77 -14.97
C ARG A 69 -5.90 19.83 -14.60
N GLU A 70 -6.87 19.46 -13.78
CA GLU A 70 -7.94 20.33 -13.31
C GLU A 70 -7.43 21.45 -12.38
N TYR A 71 -6.26 21.24 -11.76
CA TYR A 71 -5.64 22.18 -10.83
C TYR A 71 -4.56 23.06 -11.47
N THR A 72 -4.17 22.79 -12.73
CA THR A 72 -3.09 23.53 -13.41
C THR A 72 -3.47 24.93 -13.92
N ILE A 73 -4.74 25.34 -13.82
CA ILE A 73 -5.29 26.59 -14.39
C ILE A 73 -5.09 27.80 -13.45
N ASN A 74 -5.00 27.59 -12.14
CA ASN A 74 -4.73 28.67 -11.17
C ASN A 74 -3.23 28.81 -10.95
N LYS A 75 -2.68 29.99 -11.25
CA LYS A 75 -1.23 30.29 -11.24
C LYS A 75 -0.54 30.13 -9.88
N ASP A 76 -1.30 30.01 -8.79
CA ASP A 76 -0.79 29.99 -7.42
C ASP A 76 -0.80 28.60 -6.76
N GLN A 77 -0.98 27.50 -7.51
CA GLN A 77 -1.10 26.13 -6.94
C GLN A 77 -0.13 25.09 -7.53
N ASP A 78 1.05 25.51 -7.98
CA ASP A 78 1.98 24.63 -8.69
C ASP A 78 3.07 23.97 -7.83
N ASP A 79 2.88 23.98 -6.51
CA ASP A 79 3.85 23.46 -5.54
C ASP A 79 4.06 21.94 -5.63
N LEU A 80 3.09 21.20 -6.18
CA LEU A 80 3.18 19.75 -6.42
C LEU A 80 4.20 19.40 -7.52
N GLY A 81 4.38 20.29 -8.50
CA GLY A 81 5.42 20.17 -9.52
C GLY A 81 6.79 20.49 -8.95
N GLU A 82 6.89 21.54 -8.13
CA GLU A 82 8.14 22.00 -7.52
C GLU A 82 8.56 21.19 -6.26
N ARG A 83 7.66 20.34 -5.75
CA ARG A 83 7.78 19.46 -4.55
C ARG A 83 7.80 20.19 -3.21
N ILE A 84 6.77 20.96 -2.94
CA ILE A 84 6.30 21.05 -1.56
C ILE A 84 5.51 19.76 -1.20
N GLY A 85 4.83 19.10 -2.17
CA GLY A 85 4.13 17.81 -1.99
C GLY A 85 4.46 16.70 -3.02
N GLU A 86 4.03 15.45 -2.75
CA GLU A 86 4.14 14.34 -3.71
C GLU A 86 3.14 14.49 -4.86
N GLY A 87 3.59 14.38 -6.12
CA GLY A 87 2.69 14.38 -7.27
C GLY A 87 1.71 13.20 -7.23
N ILE A 88 0.46 13.44 -7.62
CA ILE A 88 -0.64 12.48 -7.49
C ILE A 88 -1.26 12.07 -8.83
N CYS A 89 -0.86 12.71 -9.93
CA CYS A 89 -1.34 12.40 -11.26
C CYS A 89 -0.18 11.89 -12.12
N TYR A 90 -0.34 10.74 -12.76
CA TYR A 90 0.64 10.22 -13.71
C TYR A 90 0.84 11.20 -14.88
N LYS A 91 2.08 11.56 -15.16
CA LYS A 91 2.48 12.49 -16.24
C LYS A 91 3.23 11.79 -17.36
N GLY A 92 3.79 10.62 -17.10
CA GLY A 92 4.55 9.87 -18.08
C GLY A 92 5.56 8.96 -17.42
N ARG A 93 6.40 8.35 -18.26
CA ARG A 93 7.50 7.49 -17.82
C ARG A 93 8.76 7.90 -18.57
N LEU A 94 9.90 7.76 -17.90
CA LEU A 94 11.21 8.05 -18.45
C LEU A 94 12.07 6.79 -18.35
N LEU A 95 12.73 6.41 -19.44
CA LEU A 95 13.73 5.34 -19.40
C LEU A 95 15.05 5.97 -18.98
N MET A 96 15.65 5.47 -17.90
CA MET A 96 16.86 6.05 -17.32
C MET A 96 17.82 4.99 -16.81
N GLU A 97 19.09 5.34 -16.85
CA GLU A 97 20.21 4.62 -16.28
C GLU A 97 21.13 5.61 -15.54
N ILE A 98 21.71 5.18 -14.42
CA ILE A 98 22.73 5.91 -13.68
C ILE A 98 23.88 4.94 -13.45
N GLU A 99 25.07 5.35 -13.85
CA GLU A 99 26.30 4.62 -13.60
C GLU A 99 27.30 5.53 -12.89
N CYS A 100 28.04 4.96 -11.95
CA CYS A 100 29.07 5.67 -11.20
C CYS A 100 30.41 4.96 -11.38
N HIS A 101 31.40 5.70 -11.90
CA HIS A 101 32.75 5.21 -12.15
C HIS A 101 33.74 5.96 -11.27
N PRO A 102 34.71 5.27 -10.63
CA PRO A 102 35.78 5.96 -9.91
C PRO A 102 36.68 6.69 -10.92
N ILE A 103 36.91 7.98 -10.69
CA ILE A 103 37.83 8.78 -11.50
C ILE A 103 39.17 8.83 -10.74
N SER A 104 40.21 8.20 -11.29
CA SER A 104 41.57 8.26 -10.75
C SER A 104 42.31 9.47 -11.31
N GLY A 105 42.52 10.50 -10.51
CA GLY A 105 43.39 11.64 -10.85
C GLY A 105 43.14 12.89 -10.00
N GLU A 106 44.16 13.74 -9.84
CA GLU A 106 44.06 15.08 -9.21
C GLU A 106 43.29 16.08 -10.11
N HIS A 107 42.09 15.73 -10.56
CA HIS A 107 41.24 16.65 -11.32
C HIS A 107 40.27 17.38 -10.38
N THR A 108 40.76 18.44 -9.74
CA THR A 108 39.96 19.32 -8.88
C THR A 108 39.25 20.46 -9.62
N SER A 109 39.33 20.57 -10.95
CA SER A 109 39.02 21.86 -11.60
C SER A 109 37.73 21.97 -12.42
N ASN A 110 37.03 20.89 -12.80
CA ASN A 110 35.78 21.04 -13.57
C ASN A 110 34.62 20.23 -12.98
N LEU A 111 33.86 20.85 -12.06
CA LEU A 111 32.56 20.38 -11.57
C LEU A 111 31.41 20.60 -12.59
N ASN A 112 31.74 20.99 -13.83
CA ASN A 112 30.76 21.32 -14.85
C ASN A 112 30.13 20.06 -15.43
N VAL A 113 28.81 20.11 -15.64
CA VAL A 113 28.04 19.01 -16.25
C VAL A 113 28.39 18.90 -17.73
N GLN A 114 28.84 17.74 -18.18
CA GLN A 114 29.03 17.47 -19.60
C GLN A 114 27.76 16.81 -20.18
N LYS A 115 27.32 17.26 -21.35
CA LYS A 115 26.14 16.73 -22.04
C LYS A 115 26.58 16.04 -23.34
N GLU A 116 26.10 14.82 -23.55
CA GLU A 116 26.26 14.08 -24.79
C GLU A 116 24.89 13.74 -25.38
N SER A 117 24.71 14.01 -26.66
CA SER A 117 23.46 13.74 -27.40
C SER A 117 23.68 12.62 -28.40
N GLY A 118 22.63 11.85 -28.69
CA GLY A 118 22.70 10.78 -29.70
C GLY A 118 23.04 9.40 -29.14
N ILE A 119 23.00 9.25 -27.81
CA ILE A 119 23.19 7.96 -27.13
C ILE A 119 22.19 6.93 -27.68
N GLN A 120 22.67 5.74 -28.00
CA GLN A 120 21.80 4.65 -28.44
C GLN A 120 20.97 4.15 -27.26
N PHE A 121 19.72 3.80 -27.52
CA PHE A 121 18.89 3.19 -26.49
C PHE A 121 19.47 1.82 -26.09
N PRO A 122 19.32 1.42 -24.82
CA PRO A 122 19.65 0.06 -24.40
C PRO A 122 18.93 -0.97 -25.28
N ASP A 123 19.60 -2.10 -25.53
CA ASP A 123 19.04 -3.17 -26.34
C ASP A 123 17.67 -3.62 -25.80
N VAL A 124 16.69 -3.80 -26.69
CA VAL A 124 15.33 -4.26 -26.37
C VAL A 124 15.37 -5.61 -25.64
N HIS A 125 16.40 -6.41 -25.88
CA HIS A 125 16.62 -7.69 -25.20
C HIS A 125 16.89 -7.56 -23.69
N ILE A 126 17.20 -6.37 -23.18
CA ILE A 126 17.41 -6.12 -21.74
C ILE A 126 16.07 -6.06 -20.98
N PHE A 127 14.98 -5.68 -21.65
CA PHE A 127 13.67 -5.55 -20.99
C PHE A 127 12.89 -6.87 -20.98
N PRO A 128 12.17 -7.21 -19.89
CA PRO A 128 11.23 -8.32 -19.87
C PRO A 128 10.15 -8.20 -20.96
N MET A 129 9.52 -9.31 -21.33
CA MET A 129 8.41 -9.28 -22.28
C MET A 129 7.24 -8.46 -21.74
N LYS A 130 6.50 -7.79 -22.64
CA LYS A 130 5.28 -7.08 -22.26
C LYS A 130 4.16 -8.08 -21.98
N ARG A 131 3.38 -7.81 -20.94
CA ARG A 131 2.19 -8.56 -20.55
C ARG A 131 1.03 -7.60 -20.35
N THR A 132 -0.18 -8.10 -20.58
CA THR A 132 -1.41 -7.41 -20.20
C THR A 132 -1.68 -7.70 -18.73
N PHE A 133 -1.65 -6.65 -17.91
CA PHE A 133 -2.07 -6.68 -16.52
C PHE A 133 -3.54 -6.28 -16.43
N ILE A 134 -4.28 -6.98 -15.57
CA ILE A 134 -5.65 -6.68 -15.19
C ILE A 134 -5.63 -6.12 -13.78
N LEU A 135 -6.20 -4.93 -13.62
CA LEU A 135 -6.46 -4.30 -12.35
C LEU A 135 -7.97 -4.30 -12.11
N PHE A 136 -8.39 -4.97 -11.03
CA PHE A 136 -9.78 -5.11 -10.64
C PHE A 136 -10.01 -4.53 -9.24
N GLY A 137 -11.13 -3.83 -9.07
CA GLY A 137 -11.61 -3.31 -7.80
C GLY A 137 -13.10 -3.54 -7.64
N GLY A 138 -13.54 -4.05 -6.49
CA GLY A 138 -14.96 -4.15 -6.13
C GLY A 138 -15.26 -3.34 -4.88
N ILE A 139 -16.15 -2.36 -4.94
CA ILE A 139 -16.47 -1.48 -3.80
C ILE A 139 -17.58 -2.11 -2.95
N PHE A 140 -17.30 -2.32 -1.68
CA PHE A 140 -18.19 -2.97 -0.72
C PHE A 140 -18.98 -1.97 0.10
N ASP A 141 -18.33 -0.88 0.50
CA ASP A 141 -18.94 0.17 1.31
C ASP A 141 -18.22 1.51 1.09
N VAL A 142 -18.96 2.61 1.21
CA VAL A 142 -18.43 3.97 1.20
C VAL A 142 -19.19 4.80 2.25
N THR A 143 -18.47 5.20 3.27
CA THR A 143 -18.96 5.94 4.44
C THR A 143 -18.03 7.11 4.75
N MET A 144 -18.34 7.90 5.79
CA MET A 144 -17.52 9.06 6.19
C MET A 144 -17.29 10.06 5.05
N ILE A 145 -18.28 10.21 4.16
CA ILE A 145 -18.20 11.16 3.05
C ILE A 145 -18.37 12.56 3.65
N ASP A 146 -17.40 13.44 3.37
CA ASP A 146 -17.42 14.83 3.81
C ASP A 146 -18.72 15.51 3.37
N LYS A 147 -19.32 16.30 4.28
CA LYS A 147 -20.57 17.03 4.05
C LYS A 147 -20.53 17.93 2.81
N ALA A 148 -19.35 18.41 2.44
CA ALA A 148 -19.14 19.18 1.21
C ALA A 148 -19.57 18.44 -0.06
N PHE A 149 -19.60 17.11 -0.04
CA PHE A 149 -19.99 16.26 -1.18
C PHE A 149 -21.33 15.55 -0.98
N GLY A 150 -22.04 15.80 0.12
CA GLY A 150 -23.25 15.07 0.50
C GLY A 150 -24.44 15.24 -0.46
N ASN A 151 -24.51 16.37 -1.16
CA ASN A 151 -25.62 16.71 -2.06
C ASN A 151 -25.29 16.49 -3.55
N THR A 152 -24.15 15.87 -3.85
CA THR A 152 -23.61 15.75 -5.21
C THR A 152 -23.38 14.29 -5.57
N ALA A 153 -23.67 13.90 -6.81
CA ALA A 153 -23.50 12.52 -7.23
C ALA A 153 -22.01 12.14 -7.31
N ILE A 154 -21.64 11.04 -6.65
CA ILE A 154 -20.27 10.55 -6.55
C ILE A 154 -20.09 9.31 -7.41
N CYS A 155 -18.93 9.22 -8.08
CA CYS A 155 -18.47 8.02 -8.75
C CYS A 155 -16.98 7.80 -8.50
N PHE A 156 -16.49 6.61 -8.86
CA PHE A 156 -15.09 6.23 -8.64
C PHE A 156 -14.38 5.89 -9.94
N GLU A 157 -13.07 6.08 -9.94
CA GLU A 157 -12.16 5.71 -11.02
C GLU A 157 -10.96 5.00 -10.44
N LEU A 158 -10.55 3.88 -11.06
CA LEU A 158 -9.34 3.15 -10.71
C LEU A 158 -8.37 3.25 -11.90
N SER A 159 -7.17 3.76 -11.65
CA SER A 159 -6.19 4.06 -12.70
C SER A 159 -4.80 3.54 -12.36
N MET A 160 -4.04 3.17 -13.39
CA MET A 160 -2.63 2.76 -13.30
C MET A 160 -1.89 3.27 -14.53
N GLY A 161 -0.91 4.14 -14.31
CA GLY A 161 -0.23 4.84 -15.40
C GLY A 161 -1.22 5.68 -16.21
N SER A 162 -1.20 5.53 -17.54
CA SER A 162 -2.16 6.19 -18.42
C SER A 162 -3.48 5.43 -18.59
N SER A 163 -3.59 4.21 -18.06
CA SER A 163 -4.80 3.41 -18.20
C SER A 163 -5.76 3.66 -17.03
N GLY A 164 -7.05 3.70 -17.30
CA GLY A 164 -8.07 4.06 -16.32
C GLY A 164 -8.14 5.55 -15.98
N TYR A 165 -7.14 6.37 -16.33
CA TYR A 165 -7.18 7.82 -16.09
C TYR A 165 -7.98 8.53 -17.19
N LEU A 166 -9.22 8.94 -16.91
CA LEU A 166 -10.10 9.58 -17.89
C LEU A 166 -9.82 11.08 -18.01
N ASN A 167 -9.84 11.59 -19.25
CA ASN A 167 -9.79 13.03 -19.51
C ASN A 167 -11.11 13.71 -19.11
N PRO A 168 -11.15 15.03 -18.84
CA PRO A 168 -12.38 15.73 -18.43
C PRO A 168 -13.58 15.52 -19.37
N GLN A 169 -13.35 15.46 -20.69
CA GLN A 169 -14.40 15.16 -21.68
C GLN A 169 -14.96 13.74 -21.56
N GLN A 170 -14.17 12.78 -21.10
CA GLN A 170 -14.61 11.40 -20.84
C GLN A 170 -15.29 11.28 -19.48
N LEU A 171 -14.98 12.19 -18.55
CA LEU A 171 -15.65 12.23 -17.25
C LEU A 171 -17.15 12.57 -17.39
N THR A 172 -17.53 13.38 -18.38
CA THR A 172 -18.91 13.81 -18.62
C THR A 172 -19.77 12.76 -19.34
N THR A 173 -19.18 11.90 -20.17
CA THR A 173 -19.96 10.95 -20.99
C THR A 173 -20.38 9.68 -20.25
N HIS A 174 -19.74 9.37 -19.11
CA HIS A 174 -20.00 8.16 -18.30
C HIS A 174 -19.98 6.82 -19.08
N GLN A 175 -19.41 6.82 -20.29
CA GLN A 175 -19.30 5.63 -21.12
C GLN A 175 -18.07 4.81 -20.70
N SER A 176 -18.26 3.51 -20.52
CA SER A 176 -17.16 2.56 -20.35
C SER A 176 -16.38 2.50 -21.66
N VAL A 177 -15.06 2.65 -21.58
CA VAL A 177 -14.17 2.48 -22.73
C VAL A 177 -13.78 0.99 -22.78
N SER A 178 -13.37 0.47 -23.93
CA SER A 178 -13.05 -0.95 -24.18
C SER A 178 -12.15 -1.63 -23.14
N SER A 179 -11.44 -0.87 -22.32
CA SER A 179 -10.56 -1.38 -21.27
C SER A 179 -10.77 -0.72 -19.90
N VAL A 180 -11.88 0.00 -19.64
CA VAL A 180 -12.15 0.69 -18.37
C VAL A 180 -13.64 0.66 -18.01
N THR A 181 -14.00 0.03 -16.89
CA THR A 181 -15.37 0.11 -16.34
C THR A 181 -15.52 1.29 -15.38
N ARG A 182 -16.72 1.88 -15.35
CA ARG A 182 -17.06 2.97 -14.42
C ARG A 182 -18.50 2.79 -13.94
N PRO A 183 -18.74 2.67 -12.63
CA PRO A 183 -20.09 2.61 -12.10
C PRO A 183 -20.78 3.97 -12.27
N TYR A 184 -22.12 3.94 -12.36
CA TYR A 184 -22.89 5.17 -12.47
C TYR A 184 -22.76 6.02 -11.20
N PRO A 185 -22.77 7.36 -11.33
CA PRO A 185 -22.80 8.24 -10.17
C PRO A 185 -23.99 7.94 -9.26
N ARG A 186 -23.77 8.00 -7.95
CA ARG A 186 -24.80 7.81 -6.92
C ARG A 186 -24.79 8.98 -5.95
N SER A 187 -25.97 9.42 -5.54
CA SER A 187 -26.12 10.50 -4.56
C SER A 187 -25.92 9.94 -3.15
N PRO A 188 -25.10 10.60 -2.30
CA PRO A 188 -24.96 10.21 -0.91
C PRO A 188 -26.26 10.38 -0.11
N ILE A 189 -26.35 9.64 0.99
CA ILE A 189 -27.45 9.69 1.96
C ILE A 189 -26.85 10.15 3.28
N ASP A 190 -27.52 11.09 3.95
CA ASP A 190 -27.15 11.57 5.28
C ASP A 190 -27.23 10.42 6.30
N ASN A 191 -26.16 10.23 7.07
CA ASN A 191 -26.05 9.25 8.13
C ASN A 191 -25.99 9.96 9.50
N ASN A 192 -27.14 10.43 9.97
CA ASN A 192 -27.32 11.09 11.27
C ASN A 192 -26.51 12.39 11.45
N ALA A 193 -26.50 13.25 10.42
CA ALA A 193 -26.02 14.63 10.44
C ALA A 193 -24.49 14.84 10.61
N GLN A 194 -23.68 13.79 10.77
CA GLN A 194 -22.22 13.91 10.86
C GLN A 194 -21.50 13.56 9.57
N HIS A 195 -21.89 12.48 8.91
CA HIS A 195 -21.22 11.96 7.72
C HIS A 195 -22.23 11.46 6.69
N PHE A 196 -21.87 11.50 5.41
CA PHE A 196 -22.67 10.91 4.36
C PHE A 196 -22.17 9.49 4.00
N ARG A 197 -23.06 8.67 3.43
CA ARG A 197 -22.73 7.34 2.89
C ARG A 197 -23.28 7.14 1.49
N LEU A 198 -22.68 6.26 0.68
CA LEU A 198 -23.28 5.83 -0.58
C LEU A 198 -24.13 4.57 -0.38
N PRO A 199 -25.35 4.49 -0.96
CA PRO A 199 -26.18 3.29 -0.90
C PRO A 199 -25.61 2.22 -1.85
N ILE A 200 -24.65 1.42 -1.36
CA ILE A 200 -23.96 0.38 -2.13
C ILE A 200 -24.57 -1.03 -1.95
N ASP A 201 -25.49 -1.20 -0.99
CA ASP A 201 -26.35 -2.36 -0.73
C ASP A 201 -25.81 -3.71 -1.27
N LEU A 202 -26.59 -4.41 -2.09
CA LEU A 202 -26.26 -5.74 -2.63
C LEU A 202 -25.57 -5.68 -4.00
N GLN A 203 -25.61 -4.54 -4.67
CA GLN A 203 -24.97 -4.34 -5.98
C GLN A 203 -23.65 -3.60 -5.78
N LYS A 204 -22.56 -4.36 -5.68
CA LYS A 204 -21.22 -3.84 -5.43
C LYS A 204 -20.63 -3.28 -6.73
N PRO A 205 -20.37 -1.96 -6.82
CA PRO A 205 -19.72 -1.35 -7.98
C PRO A 205 -18.38 -2.00 -8.27
N ILE A 206 -18.07 -2.21 -9.54
CA ILE A 206 -16.75 -2.68 -9.95
C ILE A 206 -16.02 -1.64 -10.80
N LEU A 207 -14.70 -1.68 -10.67
CA LEU A 207 -13.74 -0.89 -11.39
C LEU A 207 -12.76 -1.87 -12.02
N PHE A 208 -12.54 -1.76 -13.31
CA PHE A 208 -11.72 -2.69 -14.07
C PHE A 208 -10.89 -1.90 -15.06
N THR A 209 -9.60 -2.21 -15.16
CA THR A 209 -8.76 -1.66 -16.21
C THR A 209 -7.66 -2.63 -16.66
N LYS A 210 -7.31 -2.57 -17.95
CA LYS A 210 -6.17 -3.31 -18.52
C LYS A 210 -4.98 -2.39 -18.75
N TYR A 211 -3.77 -2.85 -18.45
CA TYR A 211 -2.53 -2.11 -18.68
C TYR A 211 -1.45 -3.01 -19.27
N ILE A 212 -0.87 -2.60 -20.41
CA ILE A 212 0.20 -3.38 -21.07
C ILE A 212 1.56 -2.81 -20.67
N PHE A 213 2.37 -3.63 -20.01
CA PHE A 213 3.71 -3.21 -19.56
C PHE A 213 4.69 -4.38 -19.50
N HIS A 214 5.98 -4.08 -19.40
CA HIS A 214 7.03 -5.10 -19.21
C HIS A 214 6.84 -5.84 -17.88
N ASP A 215 7.02 -7.16 -17.90
CA ASP A 215 6.77 -8.02 -16.74
C ASP A 215 7.93 -8.02 -15.74
N TYR A 216 7.92 -7.03 -14.85
CA TYR A 216 8.87 -6.92 -13.73
C TYR A 216 8.39 -7.61 -12.44
N ARG A 217 7.42 -8.54 -12.52
CA ARG A 217 6.86 -9.20 -11.31
C ARG A 217 7.92 -9.84 -10.43
N TYR A 218 9.06 -10.27 -10.96
CA TYR A 218 10.15 -10.82 -10.14
C TYR A 218 10.66 -9.86 -9.05
N ARG A 219 10.68 -8.54 -9.30
CA ARG A 219 11.05 -7.51 -8.31
C ARG A 219 10.00 -7.39 -7.22
N MET A 220 8.73 -7.33 -7.62
CA MET A 220 7.59 -7.25 -6.71
C MET A 220 7.44 -8.53 -5.86
N ASN A 221 7.57 -9.71 -6.47
CA ASN A 221 7.54 -11.00 -5.78
C ASN A 221 8.63 -11.07 -4.69
N LEU A 222 9.86 -10.67 -5.01
CA LEU A 222 10.95 -10.64 -4.01
C LEU A 222 10.63 -9.69 -2.85
N SER A 223 10.11 -8.51 -3.17
CA SER A 223 9.69 -7.52 -2.17
C SER A 223 8.55 -8.06 -1.30
N ASN A 224 7.57 -8.74 -1.90
CA ASN A 224 6.47 -9.37 -1.19
C ASN A 224 6.92 -10.50 -0.25
N ARG A 225 7.87 -11.35 -0.67
CA ARG A 225 8.43 -12.40 0.20
C ARG A 225 9.02 -11.81 1.48
N LEU A 226 9.78 -10.71 1.35
CA LEU A 226 10.39 -10.02 2.48
C LEU A 226 9.35 -9.29 3.34
N LYS A 227 8.29 -8.73 2.73
CA LYS A 227 7.14 -8.15 3.46
C LYS A 227 6.43 -9.22 4.29
N HIS A 228 6.09 -10.37 3.71
CA HIS A 228 5.49 -11.51 4.42
C HIS A 228 6.38 -12.03 5.54
N ALA A 229 7.68 -12.16 5.29
CA ALA A 229 8.65 -12.56 6.30
C ALA A 229 8.68 -11.59 7.50
N SER A 230 8.64 -10.29 7.23
CA SER A 230 8.57 -9.26 8.25
C SER A 230 7.27 -9.33 9.07
N GLU A 231 6.10 -9.44 8.42
CA GLU A 231 4.80 -9.53 9.11
C GLU A 231 4.68 -10.78 9.98
N HIS A 232 5.16 -11.93 9.48
CA HIS A 232 5.17 -13.16 10.24
C HIS A 232 6.10 -13.08 11.46
N MET A 233 7.31 -12.52 11.28
CA MET A 233 8.22 -12.27 12.40
C MET A 233 7.59 -11.35 13.44
N LEU A 234 6.92 -10.26 13.04
CA LEU A 234 6.22 -9.37 13.98
C LEU A 234 5.13 -10.11 14.77
N LYS A 235 4.41 -11.05 14.15
CA LYS A 235 3.42 -11.87 14.86
C LYS A 235 4.10 -12.72 15.94
N LEU A 236 5.17 -13.44 15.61
CA LEU A 236 5.90 -14.28 16.56
C LEU A 236 6.51 -13.43 17.70
N ILE A 237 7.06 -12.25 17.40
CA ILE A 237 7.65 -11.36 18.40
C ILE A 237 6.59 -10.84 19.37
N ARG A 238 5.40 -10.46 18.89
CA ARG A 238 4.31 -9.99 19.76
C ARG A 238 3.83 -11.10 20.71
N GLU A 239 3.73 -12.33 20.21
CA GLU A 239 3.39 -13.50 21.04
C GLU A 239 4.47 -13.75 22.11
N PHE A 240 5.75 -13.65 21.73
CA PHE A 240 6.88 -13.78 22.66
C PHE A 240 6.90 -12.67 23.71
N GLU A 241 6.76 -11.41 23.30
CA GLU A 241 6.70 -10.23 24.18
C GLU A 241 5.52 -10.33 25.17
N SER A 242 4.35 -10.79 24.71
CA SER A 242 3.21 -11.05 25.58
C SER A 242 3.52 -12.07 26.67
N ASN A 243 4.25 -13.14 26.34
CA ASN A 243 4.63 -14.18 27.29
C ASN A 243 5.74 -13.72 28.25
N VAL A 244 6.67 -12.89 27.79
CA VAL A 244 7.66 -12.22 28.66
C VAL A 244 6.94 -11.36 29.69
N ASN A 245 5.99 -10.52 29.26
CA ASN A 245 5.21 -9.66 30.15
C ASN A 245 4.32 -10.46 31.12
N SER A 246 3.89 -11.65 30.72
CA SER A 246 3.08 -12.55 31.55
C SER A 246 3.92 -13.46 32.46
N LYS A 247 5.25 -13.34 32.43
CA LYS A 247 6.21 -14.13 33.24
C LYS A 247 6.01 -15.64 33.12
N VAL A 248 5.80 -16.10 31.89
CA VAL A 248 5.67 -17.53 31.55
C VAL A 248 7.02 -18.25 31.75
N SER A 249 7.02 -19.58 31.90
CA SER A 249 8.25 -20.36 32.13
C SER A 249 9.29 -20.20 31.01
N ASN A 250 10.57 -20.26 31.39
CA ASN A 250 11.69 -20.12 30.46
C ASN A 250 11.69 -21.19 29.35
N ASP A 251 11.20 -22.40 29.63
CA ASP A 251 11.08 -23.47 28.62
C ASP A 251 10.15 -23.08 27.46
N ILE A 252 9.03 -22.42 27.78
CA ILE A 252 8.06 -21.95 26.77
C ILE A 252 8.66 -20.80 25.97
N LEU A 253 9.32 -19.86 26.63
CA LEU A 253 10.01 -18.75 25.97
C LEU A 253 11.12 -19.25 25.04
N LEU A 254 11.91 -20.23 25.48
CA LEU A 254 12.94 -20.86 24.66
C LEU A 254 12.34 -21.55 23.43
N GLN A 255 11.25 -22.29 23.60
CA GLN A 255 10.55 -22.93 22.48
C GLN A 255 10.04 -21.90 21.46
N GLN A 256 9.50 -20.77 21.90
CA GLN A 256 9.06 -19.69 21.01
C GLN A 256 10.23 -19.03 20.29
N TYR A 257 11.35 -18.82 20.99
CA TYR A 257 12.56 -18.29 20.37
C TYR A 257 13.10 -19.23 19.28
N ARG A 258 13.15 -20.54 19.54
CA ARG A 258 13.57 -21.55 18.54
C ARG A 258 12.67 -21.56 17.30
N LYS A 259 11.36 -21.32 17.45
CA LYS A 259 10.46 -21.15 16.30
C LYS A 259 10.83 -19.94 15.44
N MET A 260 11.20 -18.81 16.06
CA MET A 260 11.66 -17.62 15.34
C MET A 260 13.00 -17.86 14.63
N GLU A 261 13.93 -18.54 15.30
CA GLU A 261 15.22 -18.96 14.74
C GLU A 261 15.02 -19.84 13.50
N GLU A 262 14.23 -20.91 13.62
CA GLU A 262 13.88 -21.80 12.50
C GLU A 262 13.24 -21.03 11.34
N TYR A 263 12.34 -20.10 11.64
CA TYR A 263 11.68 -19.28 10.63
C TYR A 263 12.66 -18.40 9.85
N ILE A 264 13.65 -17.77 10.51
CA ILE A 264 14.67 -16.95 9.84
C ILE A 264 15.65 -17.81 9.01
N HIS A 265 15.94 -19.03 9.46
CA HIS A 265 16.79 -19.94 8.68
C HIS A 265 16.12 -20.42 7.40
N THR A 266 14.82 -20.72 7.48
CA THR A 266 14.04 -21.29 6.39
C THR A 266 13.44 -20.24 5.46
N LEU A 267 12.90 -19.14 6.00
CA LEU A 267 12.16 -18.09 5.28
C LEU A 267 11.29 -18.69 4.15
N PRO A 268 10.31 -19.56 4.50
CA PRO A 268 9.59 -20.34 3.53
C PRO A 268 8.88 -19.40 2.56
N CYS A 269 9.17 -19.53 1.27
CA CYS A 269 8.61 -18.63 0.26
C CYS A 269 7.15 -18.95 -0.11
N GLY A 270 6.50 -19.92 0.55
CA GLY A 270 5.09 -20.29 0.32
C GLY A 270 4.82 -20.94 -1.04
N CYS A 271 5.85 -21.36 -1.78
CA CYS A 271 5.72 -22.01 -3.08
C CYS A 271 5.76 -23.53 -2.89
N SER A 272 4.59 -24.17 -2.76
CA SER A 272 4.48 -25.62 -2.94
C SER A 272 4.53 -25.93 -4.44
N GLN A 273 5.66 -26.43 -4.96
CA GLN A 273 5.64 -27.02 -6.29
C GLN A 273 4.92 -28.37 -6.21
N MET A 274 3.72 -28.48 -6.79
CA MET A 274 3.21 -29.78 -7.19
C MET A 274 4.14 -30.35 -8.26
N LYS A 275 4.92 -31.38 -7.93
CA LYS A 275 5.46 -32.28 -8.94
C LYS A 275 4.33 -33.26 -9.28
N ALA A 276 3.79 -33.17 -10.49
CA ALA A 276 3.03 -34.27 -11.05
C ALA A 276 4.02 -35.41 -11.31
N THR A 277 3.95 -36.47 -10.51
CA THR A 277 4.49 -37.77 -10.89
C THR A 277 3.32 -38.71 -11.11
N ASP A 278 3.41 -39.51 -12.16
CA ASP A 278 2.35 -40.42 -12.59
C ASP A 278 1.85 -41.28 -11.42
N ASN A 279 0.56 -41.10 -11.11
CA ASN A 279 -0.34 -42.06 -10.47
C ASN A 279 -0.25 -42.40 -8.97
N ASN A 280 0.37 -41.61 -8.09
CA ASN A 280 0.07 -41.71 -6.65
C ASN A 280 0.27 -40.36 -5.92
N LEU A 281 -0.80 -39.83 -5.30
CA LEU A 281 -0.71 -38.72 -4.33
C LEU A 281 -0.13 -39.27 -3.01
N ASP A 282 1.19 -39.36 -2.94
CA ASP A 282 1.88 -39.58 -1.68
C ASP A 282 2.31 -38.22 -1.10
N ILE A 283 1.68 -37.80 0.00
CA ILE A 283 2.03 -36.58 0.74
C ILE A 283 3.27 -36.92 1.58
N MET A 284 4.43 -36.96 0.95
CA MET A 284 5.73 -37.07 1.64
C MET A 284 6.57 -35.82 1.32
N GLY A 285 6.56 -34.87 2.25
CA GLY A 285 7.62 -33.86 2.49
C GLY A 285 8.04 -32.97 1.32
N LEU A 286 7.28 -31.91 1.02
CA LEU A 286 7.80 -30.79 0.21
C LEU A 286 8.86 -30.00 1.01
N VAL A 287 10.14 -30.17 0.68
CA VAL A 287 11.19 -29.22 1.05
C VAL A 287 10.93 -27.93 0.27
N HIS A 288 10.44 -26.90 0.95
CA HIS A 288 10.27 -25.57 0.37
C HIS A 288 11.67 -24.97 0.17
N ALA A 289 11.99 -24.54 -1.06
CA ALA A 289 13.25 -23.85 -1.30
C ALA A 289 13.31 -22.57 -0.45
N THR A 290 14.37 -22.41 0.33
CA THR A 290 14.56 -21.24 1.18
C THR A 290 14.66 -19.96 0.33
N LEU A 291 14.40 -18.78 0.92
CA LEU A 291 14.63 -17.52 0.21
C LEU A 291 16.08 -17.41 -0.29
N SER A 292 17.06 -17.87 0.50
CA SER A 292 18.47 -17.91 0.13
C SER A 292 18.71 -18.80 -1.12
N GLU A 293 18.12 -19.99 -1.19
CA GLU A 293 18.24 -20.87 -2.36
C GLU A 293 17.65 -20.25 -3.63
N THR A 294 16.46 -19.64 -3.53
CA THR A 294 15.84 -18.96 -4.67
C THR A 294 16.61 -17.71 -5.12
N LEU A 295 17.36 -17.09 -4.23
CA LEU A 295 18.28 -16.00 -4.56
C LEU A 295 19.58 -16.50 -5.23
N ASN A 296 20.08 -17.68 -4.84
CA ASN A 296 21.29 -18.29 -5.40
C ASN A 296 21.07 -18.91 -6.79
N PHE A 297 19.88 -19.44 -7.06
CA PHE A 297 19.55 -20.07 -8.35
C PHE A 297 18.47 -19.28 -9.09
N PRO A 298 18.82 -18.15 -9.75
CA PRO A 298 17.85 -17.39 -10.53
C PRO A 298 17.29 -18.25 -11.67
N LYS A 299 16.00 -18.05 -11.97
CA LYS A 299 15.41 -18.62 -13.20
C LYS A 299 16.19 -18.05 -14.39
N THR A 300 16.76 -18.92 -15.22
CA THR A 300 17.63 -18.58 -16.37
C THR A 300 17.00 -17.65 -17.39
N ASN A 301 15.67 -17.48 -17.36
CA ASN A 301 14.91 -16.65 -18.29
C ASN A 301 14.58 -15.23 -17.78
N LEU A 302 15.04 -14.85 -16.58
CA LEU A 302 14.78 -13.50 -16.04
C LEU A 302 15.78 -12.50 -16.62
N ARG A 303 15.24 -11.44 -17.24
CA ARG A 303 16.02 -10.29 -17.70
C ARG A 303 16.17 -9.29 -16.55
N MET A 304 17.30 -9.39 -15.85
CA MET A 304 17.67 -8.56 -14.71
C MET A 304 18.73 -7.54 -15.13
N ASN A 305 18.68 -6.33 -14.58
CA ASN A 305 19.76 -5.36 -14.75
C ASN A 305 20.80 -5.48 -13.62
N ILE A 306 21.89 -4.71 -13.73
CA ILE A 306 23.02 -4.78 -12.79
C ILE A 306 22.56 -4.49 -11.36
N LEU A 307 21.69 -3.49 -11.16
CA LEU A 307 21.18 -3.17 -9.83
C LEU A 307 20.32 -4.32 -9.25
N ASP A 308 19.55 -5.03 -10.07
CA ASP A 308 18.78 -6.20 -9.62
C ASP A 308 19.72 -7.29 -9.06
N GLU A 309 20.82 -7.58 -9.75
CA GLU A 309 21.82 -8.56 -9.30
C GLU A 309 22.53 -8.12 -8.01
N LYS A 310 22.93 -6.84 -7.95
CA LYS A 310 23.57 -6.26 -6.76
C LYS A 310 22.62 -6.27 -5.56
N ARG A 311 21.35 -5.94 -5.77
CA ARG A 311 20.29 -6.00 -4.73
C ARG A 311 20.11 -7.42 -4.21
N ARG A 312 20.09 -8.44 -5.08
CA ARG A 312 20.01 -9.86 -4.65
C ARG A 312 21.17 -10.25 -3.74
N LYS A 313 22.41 -9.90 -4.12
CA LYS A 313 23.62 -10.16 -3.31
C LYS A 313 23.56 -9.43 -1.96
N LYS A 314 23.13 -8.16 -1.97
CA LYS A 314 22.91 -7.37 -0.75
C LYS A 314 21.90 -8.03 0.18
N ILE A 315 20.76 -8.49 -0.35
CA ILE A 315 19.74 -9.20 0.43
C ILE A 315 20.31 -10.49 1.02
N LEU A 316 20.99 -11.31 0.22
CA LEU A 316 21.58 -12.57 0.68
C LEU A 316 22.55 -12.35 1.86
N HIS A 317 23.46 -11.39 1.73
CA HIS A 317 24.42 -11.05 2.78
C HIS A 317 23.74 -10.56 4.08
N ASN A 318 22.68 -9.74 3.95
CA ASN A 318 21.93 -9.29 5.11
C ASN A 318 21.18 -10.47 5.76
N LEU A 319 20.60 -11.39 4.98
CA LEU A 319 19.95 -12.58 5.51
C LEU A 319 20.93 -13.49 6.27
N GLU A 320 22.15 -13.68 5.77
CA GLU A 320 23.21 -14.42 6.49
C GLU A 320 23.55 -13.75 7.83
N SER A 321 23.67 -12.42 7.85
CA SER A 321 23.92 -11.65 9.07
C SER A 321 22.79 -11.83 10.10
N LEU A 322 21.53 -11.83 9.65
CA LEU A 322 20.37 -12.07 10.50
C LEU A 322 20.35 -13.50 11.05
N LYS A 323 20.68 -14.50 10.23
CA LYS A 323 20.79 -15.92 10.63
C LYS A 323 21.84 -16.11 11.72
N ILE A 324 23.01 -15.50 11.57
CA ILE A 324 24.08 -15.53 12.58
C ILE A 324 23.61 -14.88 13.88
N TRP A 325 22.93 -13.72 13.79
CA TRP A 325 22.46 -13.02 14.97
C TRP A 325 21.43 -13.84 15.76
N ILE A 326 20.44 -14.41 15.08
CA ILE A 326 19.34 -15.12 15.76
C ILE A 326 19.76 -16.47 16.34
N SER A 327 20.85 -17.06 15.82
CA SER A 327 21.41 -18.33 16.33
C SER A 327 22.20 -18.17 17.64
N LYS A 328 22.33 -16.95 18.18
CA LYS A 328 22.97 -16.71 19.48
C LYS A 328 22.12 -17.28 20.62
N GLU A 329 22.79 -17.73 21.69
CA GLU A 329 22.10 -18.17 22.90
C GLU A 329 21.32 -17.01 23.56
N VAL A 330 20.14 -17.35 24.07
CA VAL A 330 19.24 -16.40 24.74
C VAL A 330 19.44 -16.49 26.24
N ASP A 331 19.60 -15.34 26.87
CA ASP A 331 19.64 -15.22 28.32
C ASP A 331 18.25 -14.83 28.83
N PHE A 332 17.77 -15.57 29.83
CA PHE A 332 16.42 -15.41 30.41
C PHE A 332 16.39 -14.48 31.62
N ASP A 333 17.48 -13.75 31.89
CA ASP A 333 17.43 -12.60 32.79
C ASP A 333 16.43 -11.54 32.28
N GLU A 334 15.62 -10.97 33.18
CA GLU A 334 14.52 -10.06 32.83
C GLU A 334 15.01 -8.85 32.02
N SER A 335 16.17 -8.27 32.37
CA SER A 335 16.73 -7.13 31.65
C SER A 335 17.13 -7.50 30.21
N LYS A 336 17.76 -8.67 30.05
CA LYS A 336 18.25 -9.18 28.77
C LYS A 336 17.12 -9.63 27.86
N LEU A 337 16.04 -10.19 28.39
CA LEU A 337 14.85 -10.54 27.61
C LEU A 337 14.23 -9.31 26.94
N TYR A 338 14.11 -8.18 27.66
CA TYR A 338 13.62 -6.94 27.07
C TYR A 338 14.56 -6.39 25.99
N GLU A 339 15.87 -6.57 26.12
CA GLU A 339 16.83 -6.25 25.06
C GLU A 339 16.68 -7.18 23.86
N THR A 340 16.53 -8.50 24.07
CA THR A 340 16.27 -9.48 23.01
C THR A 340 15.02 -9.12 22.22
N VAL A 341 13.91 -8.75 22.89
CA VAL A 341 12.68 -8.30 22.22
C VAL A 341 12.95 -7.09 21.31
N LYS A 342 13.68 -6.07 21.80
CA LYS A 342 14.04 -4.88 21.00
C LYS A 342 14.86 -5.26 19.77
N GLU A 343 15.83 -6.15 19.91
CA GLU A 343 16.65 -6.59 18.78
C GLU A 343 15.86 -7.45 17.78
N LEU A 344 14.93 -8.30 18.24
CA LEU A 344 14.03 -9.03 17.35
C LEU A 344 13.17 -8.08 16.50
N TYR A 345 12.66 -6.99 17.09
CA TYR A 345 11.98 -5.95 16.32
C TYR A 345 12.90 -5.27 15.29
N LYS A 346 14.20 -5.14 15.57
CA LYS A 346 15.18 -4.66 14.56
C LYS A 346 15.33 -5.65 13.40
N ILE A 347 15.29 -6.96 13.64
CA ILE A 347 15.29 -7.98 12.58
C ILE A 347 14.06 -7.83 11.68
N ALA A 348 12.86 -7.78 12.27
CA ALA A 348 11.63 -7.62 11.50
C ALA A 348 11.65 -6.33 10.68
N ARG A 349 12.18 -5.24 11.26
CA ARG A 349 12.39 -3.96 10.55
C ARG A 349 13.41 -4.09 9.42
N ALA A 350 14.52 -4.80 9.62
CA ALA A 350 15.53 -5.03 8.58
C ALA A 350 14.94 -5.77 7.37
N LEU A 351 14.14 -6.82 7.60
CA LEU A 351 13.40 -7.51 6.53
C LEU A 351 12.49 -6.55 5.77
N ARG A 352 11.75 -5.69 6.48
CA ARG A 352 10.88 -4.67 5.86
C ARG A 352 11.67 -3.66 5.03
N GLN A 353 12.86 -3.24 5.46
CA GLN A 353 13.71 -2.32 4.71
C GLN A 353 14.29 -2.97 3.45
N LEU A 354 14.71 -4.24 3.53
CA LEU A 354 15.19 -4.99 2.37
C LEU A 354 14.09 -5.18 1.31
N ALA A 355 12.82 -5.20 1.73
CA ALA A 355 11.68 -5.31 0.83
C ALA A 355 11.50 -4.09 -0.07
N ILE A 356 12.06 -2.93 0.27
CA ILE A 356 11.96 -1.71 -0.55
C ILE A 356 12.82 -1.89 -1.80
N ASP A 357 12.21 -1.75 -2.98
CA ASP A 357 12.92 -1.74 -4.26
C ASP A 357 13.07 -0.29 -4.74
N ALA A 358 14.29 0.07 -5.15
CA ALA A 358 14.57 1.38 -5.72
C ALA A 358 13.98 1.54 -7.13
N GLN A 359 13.80 0.42 -7.85
CA GLN A 359 13.37 0.40 -9.24
C GLN A 359 11.88 0.07 -9.33
N PRO A 360 11.01 1.04 -9.67
CA PRO A 360 9.59 0.78 -9.75
C PRO A 360 9.28 -0.21 -10.88
N SER A 361 8.41 -1.18 -10.61
CA SER A 361 8.08 -2.27 -11.54
C SER A 361 6.87 -1.97 -12.40
N LEU A 362 5.89 -1.27 -11.82
CA LEU A 362 4.67 -0.78 -12.45
C LEU A 362 4.36 0.62 -11.91
N PRO A 363 3.56 1.44 -12.62
CA PRO A 363 3.05 2.68 -12.06
C PRO A 363 2.18 2.40 -10.83
N ASP A 364 2.08 3.40 -9.95
CA ASP A 364 1.18 3.38 -8.82
C ASP A 364 -0.26 3.39 -9.29
N ILE A 365 -1.10 2.84 -8.42
CA ILE A 365 -2.52 2.72 -8.65
C ILE A 365 -3.21 3.84 -7.87
N PHE A 366 -4.14 4.53 -8.52
CA PHE A 366 -4.94 5.58 -7.90
C PHE A 366 -6.41 5.21 -7.95
N LEU A 367 -7.04 5.21 -6.78
CA LEU A 367 -8.50 5.22 -6.62
C LEU A 367 -8.94 6.67 -6.43
N TRP A 368 -9.71 7.21 -7.37
CA TRP A 368 -10.23 8.57 -7.32
C TRP A 368 -11.71 8.58 -6.96
N MET A 369 -12.09 9.52 -6.09
CA MET A 369 -13.47 9.96 -5.90
C MET A 369 -13.73 11.16 -6.81
N ILE A 370 -14.76 11.04 -7.64
CA ILE A 370 -15.14 12.05 -8.63
C ILE A 370 -16.53 12.58 -8.30
N CYS A 371 -16.64 13.90 -8.24
CA CYS A 371 -17.85 14.66 -7.97
C CYS A 371 -17.93 15.80 -9.00
N ASP A 372 -19.07 15.95 -9.69
CA ASP A 372 -19.28 16.97 -10.74
C ASP A 372 -18.14 17.03 -11.77
N SER A 373 -17.68 15.87 -12.23
CA SER A 373 -16.55 15.72 -13.17
C SER A 373 -15.21 16.25 -12.65
N LYS A 374 -15.05 16.44 -11.33
CA LYS A 374 -13.79 16.83 -10.68
C LYS A 374 -13.31 15.73 -9.74
N ARG A 375 -12.00 15.50 -9.72
CA ARG A 375 -11.34 14.61 -8.75
C ARG A 375 -11.21 15.34 -7.41
N VAL A 376 -11.96 14.87 -6.40
CA VAL A 376 -12.10 15.54 -5.11
C VAL A 376 -11.41 14.80 -3.95
N ALA A 377 -11.17 13.50 -4.09
CA ALA A 377 -10.40 12.72 -3.14
C ALA A 377 -9.69 11.53 -3.82
N TYR A 378 -8.63 11.00 -3.21
CA TYR A 378 -7.88 9.87 -3.75
C TYR A 378 -7.26 8.97 -2.70
N ALA A 379 -6.91 7.74 -3.11
CA ALA A 379 -5.96 6.88 -2.43
C ALA A 379 -4.91 6.37 -3.43
N ARG A 380 -3.63 6.41 -3.03
CA ARG A 380 -2.50 5.87 -3.80
C ARG A 380 -2.15 4.49 -3.24
N ILE A 381 -2.05 3.50 -4.12
CA ILE A 381 -1.87 2.09 -3.79
C ILE A 381 -0.64 1.56 -4.55
N PRO A 382 0.38 1.02 -3.85
CA PRO A 382 1.50 0.36 -4.50
C PRO A 382 1.03 -0.91 -5.24
N PRO A 383 1.45 -1.14 -6.49
CA PRO A 383 1.00 -2.29 -7.28
C PRO A 383 1.40 -3.62 -6.66
N GLU A 384 2.56 -3.69 -5.99
CA GLU A 384 3.04 -4.93 -5.37
C GLU A 384 2.16 -5.40 -4.19
N ASP A 385 1.49 -4.47 -3.49
CA ASP A 385 0.67 -4.77 -2.32
C ASP A 385 -0.62 -5.52 -2.70
N ILE A 386 -1.05 -5.41 -3.96
CA ILE A 386 -2.22 -6.09 -4.50
C ILE A 386 -1.92 -7.02 -5.67
N LEU A 387 -0.64 -7.35 -5.90
CA LEU A 387 -0.22 -8.29 -6.93
C LEU A 387 -0.63 -9.74 -6.60
N PHE A 388 -1.23 -10.42 -7.56
CA PHE A 388 -1.60 -11.82 -7.46
C PHE A 388 -0.42 -12.73 -7.76
N SER A 389 -0.29 -13.77 -6.96
CA SER A 389 0.53 -14.94 -7.23
C SER A 389 -0.13 -16.19 -6.66
N LEU A 390 0.12 -17.34 -7.30
CA LEU A 390 -0.25 -18.66 -6.77
C LEU A 390 0.60 -19.05 -5.56
N CYS A 391 1.80 -18.47 -5.45
CA CYS A 391 2.68 -18.68 -4.32
C CYS A 391 2.39 -17.60 -3.29
N GLU A 392 1.99 -17.99 -2.07
CA GLU A 392 1.53 -17.04 -1.05
C GLU A 392 2.61 -16.00 -0.70
N GLY A 393 3.89 -16.40 -0.63
CA GLY A 393 4.98 -15.47 -0.34
C GLY A 393 5.26 -14.47 -1.46
N ASP A 394 4.86 -14.75 -2.71
CA ASP A 394 4.99 -13.82 -3.84
C ASP A 394 3.81 -12.85 -3.93
N LYS A 395 2.69 -13.20 -3.34
CA LYS A 395 1.44 -12.45 -3.40
C LYS A 395 1.54 -11.16 -2.58
N GLY A 396 0.94 -10.08 -3.06
CA GLY A 396 0.80 -8.85 -2.29
C GLY A 396 0.04 -9.08 -0.98
N LEU A 397 0.44 -8.39 0.09
CA LEU A 397 -0.15 -8.53 1.43
C LEU A 397 -1.66 -8.31 1.47
N HIS A 398 -2.17 -7.50 0.54
CA HIS A 398 -3.57 -7.08 0.47
C HIS A 398 -4.27 -7.57 -0.82
N ASN A 399 -3.60 -8.38 -1.65
CA ASN A 399 -4.23 -8.95 -2.83
C ASN A 399 -5.41 -9.82 -2.43
N GLY A 400 -6.54 -9.60 -3.10
CA GLY A 400 -7.73 -10.42 -2.96
C GLY A 400 -8.35 -10.41 -1.56
N ARG A 401 -8.12 -9.34 -0.80
CA ARG A 401 -8.78 -9.09 0.50
C ARG A 401 -9.62 -7.82 0.42
N ILE A 402 -10.70 -7.77 1.19
CA ILE A 402 -11.46 -6.54 1.39
C ILE A 402 -10.65 -5.68 2.36
N GLN A 403 -10.24 -4.49 1.91
CA GLN A 403 -9.45 -3.57 2.71
C GLN A 403 -10.14 -2.21 2.84
N THR A 404 -9.82 -1.49 3.90
CA THR A 404 -10.33 -0.14 4.14
C THR A 404 -9.31 0.90 3.66
N LEU A 405 -9.73 1.78 2.76
CA LEU A 405 -8.96 2.93 2.29
C LEU A 405 -9.59 4.24 2.77
N PHE A 406 -8.76 5.16 3.25
CA PHE A 406 -9.17 6.51 3.63
C PHE A 406 -8.75 7.48 2.54
N LEU A 407 -9.72 8.12 1.89
CA LEU A 407 -9.44 9.02 0.79
C LEU A 407 -9.00 10.40 1.30
N GLN A 408 -7.96 10.93 0.66
CA GLN A 408 -7.33 12.20 1.00
C GLN A 408 -7.65 13.26 -0.05
N THR A 409 -7.64 14.53 0.35
CA THR A 409 -7.83 15.63 -0.60
C THR A 409 -6.60 15.77 -1.52
N PRO A 410 -6.79 16.01 -2.82
CA PRO A 410 -5.73 16.45 -3.74
C PRO A 410 -5.26 17.87 -3.36
N ARG A 411 -4.39 18.04 -2.36
CA ARG A 411 -3.90 19.37 -1.93
C ARG A 411 -2.38 19.44 -1.77
N THR A 412 -1.87 20.66 -1.93
CA THR A 412 -0.52 21.08 -1.57
C THR A 412 -0.37 21.12 -0.04
N THR A 413 0.84 20.80 0.40
CA THR A 413 1.32 20.47 1.74
C THR A 413 1.41 21.62 2.75
N ASP A 414 0.94 22.82 2.42
CA ASP A 414 1.19 24.02 3.25
C ASP A 414 0.14 24.31 4.32
N LYS A 415 -0.80 23.38 4.53
CA LYS A 415 -1.61 23.40 5.75
C LYS A 415 -1.26 22.15 6.56
N PRO A 416 -1.09 22.27 7.90
CA PRO A 416 -0.97 21.10 8.74
C PRO A 416 -2.11 20.15 8.39
N ILE A 417 -1.83 18.84 8.44
CA ILE A 417 -2.83 17.78 8.21
C ILE A 417 -4.02 18.07 9.13
N LYS A 418 -5.01 18.84 8.65
CA LYS A 418 -6.37 18.71 9.13
C LYS A 418 -6.76 17.36 8.60
N SER A 419 -6.60 16.35 9.44
CA SER A 419 -6.99 14.96 9.24
C SER A 419 -8.49 14.90 8.91
N SER A 420 -8.82 15.30 7.70
CA SER A 420 -10.17 15.23 7.16
C SER A 420 -10.09 14.17 6.07
N THR A 421 -10.29 12.93 6.51
CA THR A 421 -10.69 11.87 5.59
C THR A 421 -11.90 12.36 4.82
N ASN A 422 -11.82 12.41 3.49
CA ASN A 422 -12.95 12.83 2.66
C ASN A 422 -13.98 11.73 2.47
N ALA A 423 -13.54 10.47 2.55
CA ALA A 423 -14.37 9.28 2.50
C ALA A 423 -13.58 8.07 3.02
N LYS A 424 -14.27 7.14 3.66
CA LYS A 424 -13.80 5.79 3.99
C LYS A 424 -14.40 4.82 2.98
N ILE A 425 -13.57 3.98 2.37
CA ILE A 425 -14.00 3.00 1.36
C ILE A 425 -13.55 1.61 1.77
N GLN A 426 -14.48 0.65 1.78
CA GLN A 426 -14.14 -0.77 1.78
C GLN A 426 -14.10 -1.27 0.34
N ILE A 427 -12.96 -1.78 -0.08
CA ILE A 427 -12.74 -2.21 -1.46
C ILE A 427 -11.94 -3.52 -1.51
N TYR A 428 -12.38 -4.43 -2.38
CA TYR A 428 -11.60 -5.59 -2.81
C TYR A 428 -10.71 -5.18 -3.96
N LEU A 429 -9.40 -5.42 -3.88
CA LEU A 429 -8.46 -5.09 -4.96
C LEU A 429 -7.66 -6.31 -5.42
N TRP A 430 -7.42 -6.38 -6.73
CA TRP A 430 -6.67 -7.45 -7.35
C TRP A 430 -5.90 -6.94 -8.58
N LEU A 431 -4.60 -7.27 -8.67
CA LEU A 431 -3.75 -7.00 -9.83
C LEU A 431 -3.09 -8.31 -10.28
N GLY A 432 -3.18 -8.68 -11.54
CA GLY A 432 -2.51 -9.87 -12.06
C GLY A 432 -2.40 -9.85 -13.58
N THR A 433 -1.83 -10.89 -14.19
CA THR A 433 -1.79 -10.97 -15.66
C THR A 433 -3.12 -11.46 -16.23
N GLU A 434 -3.38 -11.20 -17.50
CA GLU A 434 -4.56 -11.71 -18.22
C GLU A 434 -4.69 -13.24 -18.15
N GLU A 435 -3.58 -13.97 -18.20
CA GLU A 435 -3.53 -15.43 -17.99
C GLU A 435 -4.06 -15.88 -16.61
N GLN A 436 -4.05 -14.98 -15.62
CA GLN A 436 -4.44 -15.24 -14.24
C GLN A 436 -5.86 -14.75 -13.93
N GLU A 437 -6.61 -14.22 -14.92
CA GLU A 437 -7.94 -13.61 -14.77
C GLU A 437 -8.93 -14.55 -14.04
N ILE A 438 -8.82 -15.86 -14.26
CA ILE A 438 -9.64 -16.89 -13.58
C ILE A 438 -9.54 -16.86 -12.04
N ASN A 439 -8.55 -16.16 -11.48
CA ASN A 439 -8.32 -16.07 -10.04
C ASN A 439 -8.89 -14.81 -9.39
N ILE A 440 -9.44 -13.87 -10.17
CA ILE A 440 -9.96 -12.59 -9.65
C ILE A 440 -10.97 -12.79 -8.53
N PHE A 441 -11.86 -13.79 -8.66
CA PHE A 441 -12.96 -13.98 -7.71
C PHE A 441 -12.74 -15.09 -6.69
N LYS A 442 -11.62 -15.81 -6.76
CA LYS A 442 -11.38 -16.98 -5.90
C LYS A 442 -11.22 -16.63 -4.41
N GLN A 443 -10.80 -15.41 -4.12
CA GLN A 443 -10.61 -14.90 -2.75
C GLN A 443 -11.78 -14.01 -2.29
N LEU A 444 -12.83 -13.86 -3.12
CA LEU A 444 -14.04 -13.21 -2.65
C LEU A 444 -14.83 -14.12 -1.71
N PRO A 445 -15.51 -13.55 -0.70
CA PRO A 445 -16.41 -14.32 0.15
C PRO A 445 -17.52 -14.96 -0.67
N GLY A 446 -17.98 -16.16 -0.27
CA GLY A 446 -19.07 -16.84 -0.97
C GLY A 446 -20.40 -16.05 -0.92
N GLY A 447 -21.22 -16.17 -1.97
CA GLY A 447 -22.55 -15.54 -2.05
C GLY A 447 -22.70 -14.48 -3.14
N PHE A 448 -21.68 -14.26 -3.95
CA PHE A 448 -21.76 -13.40 -5.15
C PHE A 448 -22.15 -14.18 -6.40
N ASP A 449 -22.93 -13.54 -7.26
CA ASP A 449 -23.11 -13.97 -8.66
C ASP A 449 -21.86 -13.56 -9.43
N MET A 450 -21.00 -14.53 -9.72
CA MET A 450 -19.76 -14.28 -10.43
C MET A 450 -20.05 -14.10 -11.92
N PRO A 451 -19.61 -12.98 -12.53
CA PRO A 451 -19.75 -12.79 -13.96
C PRO A 451 -18.87 -13.78 -14.73
N PRO A 452 -19.18 -14.05 -16.01
CA PRO A 452 -18.31 -14.83 -16.86
C PRO A 452 -16.94 -14.15 -17.02
N LEU A 453 -15.91 -14.97 -17.22
CA LEU A 453 -14.56 -14.53 -17.55
C LEU A 453 -14.23 -14.95 -19.00
N PRO A 454 -13.55 -14.10 -19.80
CA PRO A 454 -13.02 -12.78 -19.45
C PRO A 454 -14.13 -11.75 -19.17
N LEU A 455 -13.82 -10.76 -18.33
CA LEU A 455 -14.81 -9.78 -17.87
C LEU A 455 -15.43 -9.00 -19.03
N PRO A 456 -16.78 -8.91 -19.12
CA PRO A 456 -17.45 -8.07 -20.10
C PRO A 456 -17.06 -6.59 -19.92
N VAL A 457 -16.91 -5.85 -21.02
CA VAL A 457 -16.52 -4.42 -20.97
C VAL A 457 -17.59 -3.55 -20.30
N ASP A 458 -18.85 -3.97 -20.36
CA ASP A 458 -20.02 -3.27 -19.87
C ASP A 458 -20.42 -3.64 -18.43
N ILE A 459 -19.68 -4.56 -17.78
CA ILE A 459 -19.99 -4.95 -16.41
C ILE A 459 -19.74 -3.79 -15.43
N LYS A 460 -20.75 -3.47 -14.61
CA LYS A 460 -20.71 -2.34 -13.66
C LYS A 460 -20.86 -2.74 -12.21
N TYR A 461 -21.41 -3.92 -11.96
CA TYR A 461 -21.71 -4.39 -10.60
C TYR A 461 -21.55 -5.91 -10.52
N ILE A 462 -21.14 -6.39 -9.34
CA ILE A 462 -21.36 -7.77 -8.92
C ILE A 462 -22.47 -7.79 -7.86
N ARG A 463 -23.32 -8.80 -7.91
CA ARG A 463 -24.48 -8.91 -7.02
C ARG A 463 -24.17 -9.88 -5.88
N TYR A 464 -24.39 -9.44 -4.65
CA TYR A 464 -24.37 -10.30 -3.47
C TYR A 464 -25.79 -10.76 -3.15
N ASN A 465 -25.98 -12.08 -3.05
CA ASN A 465 -27.31 -12.68 -2.88
C ASN A 465 -27.59 -13.21 -1.47
N LYS A 466 -26.58 -13.23 -0.60
CA LYS A 466 -26.76 -13.61 0.80
C LYS A 466 -27.02 -12.36 1.65
N ARG A 467 -27.65 -12.55 2.80
CA ARG A 467 -27.83 -11.52 3.82
C ARG A 467 -27.46 -12.11 5.16
N SER A 468 -26.31 -11.69 5.67
CA SER A 468 -25.86 -12.00 7.02
C SER A 468 -25.86 -10.69 7.79
N PHE A 469 -26.37 -10.71 9.02
CA PHE A 469 -26.38 -9.54 9.89
C PHE A 469 -25.60 -9.85 11.17
N TYR A 470 -24.91 -8.85 11.69
CA TYR A 470 -24.27 -8.93 13.01
C TYR A 470 -24.64 -7.72 13.87
N GLU A 471 -24.58 -7.93 15.18
CA GLU A 471 -24.66 -6.87 16.17
C GLU A 471 -23.25 -6.52 16.64
N LEU A 472 -22.92 -5.22 16.64
CA LEU A 472 -21.69 -4.70 17.24
C LEU A 472 -22.04 -3.88 18.49
N ARG A 473 -21.39 -4.19 19.60
CA ARG A 473 -21.51 -3.46 20.86
C ARG A 473 -20.21 -2.75 21.18
N CYS A 474 -20.26 -1.42 21.26
CA CYS A 474 -19.11 -0.59 21.61
C CYS A 474 -19.28 -0.10 23.05
N HIS A 475 -18.49 -0.65 23.97
CA HIS A 475 -18.46 -0.23 25.37
C HIS A 475 -17.51 0.96 25.55
N CYS A 476 -18.07 2.16 25.69
CA CYS A 476 -17.33 3.42 25.82
C CYS A 476 -17.19 3.80 27.31
N TYR A 477 -16.06 3.47 27.92
CA TYR A 477 -15.82 3.72 29.34
C TYR A 477 -15.37 5.16 29.62
N LYS A 478 -14.14 5.52 29.24
CA LYS A 478 -13.53 6.82 29.55
C LYS A 478 -12.37 7.16 28.61
N ALA A 479 -12.03 8.44 28.51
CA ALA A 479 -10.74 8.91 27.99
C ALA A 479 -9.93 9.59 29.11
N ARG A 480 -8.63 9.74 28.89
CA ARG A 480 -7.72 10.43 29.82
C ARG A 480 -6.71 11.26 29.06
N SER A 481 -6.31 12.38 29.66
CA SER A 481 -5.27 13.27 29.12
C SER A 481 -5.60 13.73 27.70
N LEU A 482 -6.86 14.13 27.47
CA LEU A 482 -7.23 14.83 26.25
C LEU A 482 -6.51 16.17 26.18
N ILE A 483 -6.31 16.65 24.95
CA ILE A 483 -5.74 17.96 24.69
C ILE A 483 -6.87 18.97 24.88
N ALA A 484 -6.62 20.04 25.64
CA ALA A 484 -7.54 21.16 25.71
C ALA A 484 -7.62 21.86 24.35
N ALA A 485 -8.81 21.91 23.76
CA ALA A 485 -9.04 22.60 22.50
C ALA A 485 -9.47 24.06 22.73
N ASP A 486 -10.11 24.34 23.86
CA ASP A 486 -10.68 25.66 24.14
C ASP A 486 -9.70 26.60 24.86
N GLU A 487 -9.94 27.90 24.73
CA GLU A 487 -9.20 28.96 25.45
C GLU A 487 -9.33 28.84 26.98
N THR A 488 -10.33 28.09 27.46
CA THR A 488 -10.58 27.79 28.88
C THR A 488 -9.60 26.78 29.46
N GLY A 489 -8.82 26.10 28.62
CA GLY A 489 -7.93 25.01 29.04
C GLY A 489 -8.65 23.67 29.25
N PHE A 490 -9.89 23.55 28.78
CA PHE A 490 -10.68 22.32 28.79
C PHE A 490 -11.15 21.95 27.37
N SER A 491 -12.00 20.93 27.28
CA SER A 491 -12.68 20.47 26.06
C SER A 491 -14.06 19.93 26.43
N ASP A 492 -14.97 19.89 25.47
CA ASP A 492 -16.31 19.30 25.57
C ASP A 492 -16.39 17.97 24.78
N PRO A 493 -15.67 16.92 25.21
CA PRO A 493 -15.46 15.74 24.38
C PRO A 493 -16.71 14.88 24.17
N TYR A 494 -16.86 14.39 22.95
CA TYR A 494 -17.72 13.26 22.61
C TYR A 494 -17.06 12.33 21.58
N LEU A 495 -17.48 11.06 21.57
CA LEU A 495 -17.04 10.08 20.59
C LEU A 495 -18.07 9.96 19.47
N SER A 496 -17.61 9.88 18.23
CA SER A 496 -18.36 9.40 17.08
C SER A 496 -17.79 8.06 16.63
N ILE A 497 -18.63 7.03 16.61
CA ILE A 497 -18.23 5.66 16.24
C ILE A 497 -18.95 5.27 14.97
N THR A 498 -18.18 4.92 13.94
CA THR A 498 -18.70 4.48 12.63
C THR A 498 -18.35 3.02 12.39
N ALA A 499 -19.38 2.18 12.24
CA ALA A 499 -19.29 0.75 12.00
C ALA A 499 -20.22 0.35 10.84
N GLY A 500 -19.66 -0.31 9.82
CA GLY A 500 -20.37 -0.53 8.56
C GLY A 500 -20.98 0.78 8.05
N ASN A 501 -22.28 0.75 7.79
CA ASN A 501 -23.03 1.87 7.22
C ASN A 501 -23.68 2.78 8.29
N GLU A 502 -23.39 2.59 9.57
CA GLU A 502 -24.02 3.30 10.69
C GLU A 502 -22.98 4.10 11.50
N THR A 503 -23.43 5.26 12.01
CA THR A 503 -22.64 6.11 12.91
C THR A 503 -23.48 6.45 14.13
N GLN A 504 -22.91 6.29 15.32
CA GLN A 504 -23.53 6.65 16.60
C GLN A 504 -22.55 7.47 17.45
N THR A 505 -23.08 8.34 18.32
CA THR A 505 -22.28 9.22 19.16
C THR A 505 -22.54 8.99 20.65
N THR A 506 -21.54 9.30 21.47
CA THR A 506 -21.74 9.41 22.92
C THR A 506 -22.37 10.78 23.28
N PRO A 507 -22.93 10.95 24.49
CA PRO A 507 -23.22 12.26 25.02
C PRO A 507 -21.97 13.14 25.08
N ILE A 508 -22.18 14.44 24.95
CA ILE A 508 -21.17 15.49 25.14
C ILE A 508 -20.96 15.68 26.63
N LEU A 509 -19.71 15.64 27.08
CA LEU A 509 -19.33 15.90 28.47
C LEU A 509 -18.56 17.21 28.53
N LYS A 510 -19.10 18.20 29.24
CA LYS A 510 -18.52 19.54 29.25
C LYS A 510 -17.24 19.65 30.10
N GLU A 511 -16.35 20.53 29.68
CA GLU A 511 -15.15 20.99 30.38
C GLU A 511 -14.31 19.87 31.02
N SER A 512 -14.03 18.81 30.26
CA SER A 512 -13.35 17.61 30.77
C SER A 512 -12.23 17.09 29.87
N LEU A 513 -11.01 17.03 30.42
CA LEU A 513 -9.88 16.35 29.77
C LEU A 513 -9.81 14.86 30.09
N CYS A 514 -10.70 14.37 30.96
CA CYS A 514 -10.78 12.97 31.40
C CYS A 514 -12.24 12.47 31.44
N PRO A 515 -12.99 12.55 30.32
CA PRO A 515 -14.40 12.21 30.27
C PRO A 515 -14.66 10.76 30.64
N GLN A 516 -15.77 10.50 31.33
CA GLN A 516 -16.27 9.16 31.64
C GLN A 516 -17.69 9.01 31.11
N TRP A 517 -17.85 8.34 29.97
CA TRP A 517 -19.17 8.11 29.37
C TRP A 517 -19.88 6.92 30.03
N ASN A 518 -19.16 5.82 30.28
CA ASN A 518 -19.70 4.57 30.81
C ASN A 518 -20.99 4.09 30.10
N ILE A 519 -21.04 4.23 28.77
CA ILE A 519 -22.18 3.82 27.95
C ILE A 519 -21.83 2.65 27.03
N THR A 520 -22.86 2.01 26.48
CA THR A 520 -22.71 1.05 25.38
C THR A 520 -23.51 1.51 24.17
N LEU A 521 -22.83 1.75 23.05
CA LEU A 521 -23.48 1.98 21.76
C LEU A 521 -23.71 0.63 21.07
N VAL A 522 -24.93 0.40 20.57
CA VAL A 522 -25.33 -0.88 19.98
C VAL A 522 -25.74 -0.64 18.53
N PHE A 523 -24.93 -1.16 17.60
CA PHE A 523 -25.19 -1.15 16.17
C PHE A 523 -25.90 -2.46 15.80
N ARG A 524 -27.17 -2.36 15.39
CA ARG A 524 -28.00 -3.52 15.07
C ARG A 524 -28.08 -3.67 13.55
N ASN A 525 -28.23 -4.90 13.07
CA ASN A 525 -28.45 -5.20 11.65
C ASN A 525 -27.32 -4.71 10.73
N LEU A 526 -26.07 -4.73 11.20
CA LEU A 526 -24.94 -4.43 10.33
C LEU A 526 -24.81 -5.52 9.26
N ILE A 527 -24.84 -5.13 7.99
CA ILE A 527 -24.73 -6.07 6.88
C ILE A 527 -23.30 -6.62 6.85
N HIS A 528 -23.18 -7.94 6.87
CA HIS A 528 -21.94 -8.65 6.68
C HIS A 528 -21.92 -9.32 5.31
N VAL A 529 -20.83 -9.11 4.58
CA VAL A 529 -20.58 -9.81 3.32
C VAL A 529 -19.61 -10.95 3.57
N GLY A 530 -20.16 -12.16 3.64
CA GLY A 530 -19.42 -13.38 3.91
C GLY A 530 -20.19 -14.34 4.80
N ASN A 531 -19.49 -15.35 5.32
CA ASN A 531 -20.01 -16.30 6.30
C ASN A 531 -19.27 -16.15 7.64
N ARG A 532 -19.61 -17.02 8.60
CA ARG A 532 -18.97 -17.04 9.92
C ARG A 532 -17.49 -17.46 9.92
N GLU A 533 -16.93 -17.86 8.80
CA GLU A 533 -15.50 -18.18 8.71
C GLU A 533 -14.72 -16.99 8.14
N THR A 534 -15.34 -16.19 7.26
CA THR A 534 -14.66 -15.11 6.53
C THR A 534 -14.82 -13.72 7.14
N ALA A 535 -15.65 -13.51 8.14
CA ALA A 535 -15.80 -12.20 8.80
C ALA A 535 -14.53 -11.61 9.47
N GLU A 536 -13.44 -12.36 9.77
CA GLU A 536 -12.16 -11.80 10.27
C GLU A 536 -11.53 -10.94 9.20
N GLU A 537 -11.73 -11.37 7.96
CA GLU A 537 -11.12 -10.82 6.77
C GLU A 537 -12.05 -9.84 6.04
N THR A 538 -13.34 -9.81 6.42
CA THR A 538 -14.38 -9.09 5.67
C THR A 538 -15.18 -8.10 6.51
N ILE A 539 -15.18 -8.22 7.85
CA ILE A 539 -15.69 -7.15 8.71
C ILE A 539 -14.63 -6.06 8.70
N GLY A 540 -14.92 -4.98 7.97
CA GLY A 540 -13.99 -3.87 7.91
C GLY A 540 -13.91 -3.09 9.22
N ASN A 541 -13.10 -2.04 9.20
CA ASN A 541 -12.66 -1.38 10.42
C ASN A 541 -13.78 -0.58 11.09
N VAL A 542 -13.76 -0.54 12.42
CA VAL A 542 -14.53 0.42 13.21
C VAL A 542 -13.70 1.68 13.35
N VAL A 543 -14.31 2.82 13.03
CA VAL A 543 -13.67 4.11 13.18
C VAL A 543 -14.21 4.78 14.43
N VAL A 544 -13.31 5.25 15.29
CA VAL A 544 -13.65 6.02 16.50
C VAL A 544 -13.00 7.38 16.39
N GLU A 545 -13.82 8.41 16.28
CA GLU A 545 -13.42 9.81 16.25
C GLU A 545 -13.77 10.45 17.59
N CYS A 546 -12.84 11.19 18.19
CA CYS A 546 -13.06 11.99 19.38
C CYS A 546 -13.08 13.47 18.98
N TYR A 547 -14.22 14.12 19.20
CA TYR A 547 -14.47 15.51 18.86
C TYR A 547 -14.53 16.36 20.11
N ASP A 548 -14.20 17.64 19.95
CA ASP A 548 -14.72 18.70 20.81
C ASP A 548 -16.08 19.15 20.28
N TYR A 549 -17.03 19.52 21.13
CA TYR A 549 -18.35 19.95 20.65
C TYR A 549 -18.30 21.30 19.92
N ASP A 550 -17.46 22.22 20.43
CA ASP A 550 -17.39 23.60 19.93
C ASP A 550 -16.22 23.83 18.96
N ASP A 551 -15.34 22.84 18.75
CA ASP A 551 -14.18 22.92 17.85
C ASP A 551 -14.00 21.64 16.98
N VAL A 552 -12.83 21.47 16.34
CA VAL A 552 -12.50 20.39 15.40
C VAL A 552 -12.21 19.06 16.11
N ILE A 553 -12.21 17.95 15.34
CA ILE A 553 -11.71 16.62 15.75
C ILE A 553 -10.41 16.73 16.55
N ILE A 554 -10.45 16.25 17.80
CA ILE A 554 -9.29 16.22 18.69
C ILE A 554 -8.38 15.04 18.32
N ARG A 555 -8.95 13.84 18.08
CA ARG A 555 -8.22 12.62 17.68
C ARG A 555 -9.10 11.62 16.92
N PHE A 556 -8.47 10.78 16.11
CA PHE A 556 -9.11 9.66 15.42
C PHE A 556 -8.34 8.36 15.66
N PHE A 557 -9.07 7.25 15.83
CA PHE A 557 -8.56 5.90 15.98
C PHE A 557 -9.25 4.95 15.00
N ILE A 558 -8.46 4.13 14.30
CA ILE A 558 -8.96 3.00 13.52
C ILE A 558 -8.81 1.76 14.38
N ILE A 559 -9.91 1.08 14.64
CA ILE A 559 -9.91 -0.21 15.30
C ILE A 559 -10.17 -1.27 14.23
N GLU A 560 -9.14 -2.07 13.95
CA GLU A 560 -9.31 -3.30 13.17
C GLU A 560 -9.89 -4.37 14.08
N LEU A 561 -11.06 -4.90 13.72
CA LEU A 561 -11.71 -5.97 14.47
C LEU A 561 -11.05 -7.31 14.10
N ARG A 562 -10.05 -7.73 14.89
CA ARG A 562 -9.25 -8.94 14.62
C ARG A 562 -9.67 -10.19 15.40
N SER A 563 -10.81 -10.19 16.09
CA SER A 563 -11.26 -11.35 16.90
C SER A 563 -12.78 -11.49 16.95
N TRP A 564 -13.24 -12.71 16.73
CA TRP A 564 -14.67 -13.04 16.59
C TRP A 564 -15.41 -13.37 17.86
N GLN A 565 -14.66 -13.57 18.95
CA GLN A 565 -15.23 -13.99 20.22
C GLN A 565 -16.26 -12.99 20.77
N ASN A 566 -16.30 -11.78 20.21
CA ASN A 566 -17.22 -10.70 20.59
C ASN A 566 -18.41 -10.49 19.63
N PHE A 567 -18.59 -11.30 18.59
CA PHE A 567 -19.69 -11.15 17.62
C PHE A 567 -20.82 -12.15 17.89
N LYS A 568 -22.06 -11.65 17.93
CA LYS A 568 -23.27 -12.48 17.86
C LYS A 568 -23.89 -12.34 16.48
N PHE A 569 -23.92 -13.43 15.73
CA PHE A 569 -24.68 -13.52 14.49
C PHE A 569 -26.16 -13.67 14.83
N LEU A 570 -26.99 -12.96 14.09
CA LEU A 570 -28.44 -13.13 14.13
C LEU A 570 -28.78 -14.04 12.94
N ASP A 571 -29.32 -15.21 13.23
CA ASP A 571 -29.80 -16.18 12.21
C ASP A 571 -31.06 -15.68 11.49
#